data_AF-A0A813GSN6-F1
#
_entry.id   AF-A0A813GSN6-F1
#
_cell.length_a   1.000
_cell.length_b   1.000
_cell.length_c   1.000
_cell.angle_alpha   90.00
_cell.angle_beta   90.00
_cell.angle_gamma   90.00
#
_symmetry.space_group_name_H-M   'P 1'
#
loop_
_entity.id
_entity.type
_entity.pdbx_description
1 polymer ?
#
loop_
_entity_poly.entity_id
_entity_poly.type
_entity_poly.pdbx_seq_one_letter_code
_entity_poly.pdbx_strand_id
1 'polypeptide(L)'
;VTLENRNGLIEDICKLLRATLFPEDVAQEIQSKASLAQKYVTELPARLERLSPDRLRFRGDHGAYEISQQPGLLQPFCCSCPFWFQRQTCSHTLALLMSTATMTVNSQQY
;
A
#
# COMPACT_ATOMS: atom_id res chain seq x y z
N VAL A 1 40.36 -16.70 -0.01
CA VAL A 1 39.21 -16.07 -0.71
C VAL A 1 39.61 -15.87 -2.15
N THR A 2 38.91 -16.48 -3.11
CA THR A 2 39.20 -16.33 -4.54
C THR A 2 38.78 -14.93 -5.02
N LEU A 3 39.34 -14.49 -6.15
CA LEU A 3 39.00 -13.19 -6.73
C LEU A 3 37.50 -13.09 -7.07
N GLU A 4 36.91 -14.20 -7.57
CA GLU A 4 35.47 -14.34 -7.81
C GLU A 4 34.64 -14.18 -6.53
N ASN A 5 35.01 -14.85 -5.44
CA ASN A 5 34.27 -14.74 -4.18
C ASN A 5 34.32 -13.32 -3.62
N ARG A 6 35.42 -12.60 -3.82
CA ARG A 6 35.55 -11.20 -3.42
C ARG A 6 34.67 -10.29 -4.27
N ASN A 7 34.63 -10.52 -5.58
CA ASN A 7 33.82 -9.71 -6.50
C ASN A 7 32.32 -9.90 -6.26
N GLY A 8 31.87 -11.14 -6.01
CA GLY A 8 30.47 -11.42 -5.65
C GLY A 8 30.05 -10.73 -4.35
N LEU A 9 30.91 -10.77 -3.33
CA LEU A 9 30.66 -10.07 -2.05
C LEU A 9 30.54 -8.55 -2.22
N ILE A 10 31.39 -7.95 -3.06
CA ILE A 10 31.32 -6.51 -3.38
C ILE A 10 30.01 -6.19 -4.10
N GLU A 11 29.57 -7.05 -5.03
CA GLU A 11 28.33 -6.86 -5.77
C GLU A 11 27.09 -6.90 -4.87
N ASP A 12 27.05 -7.84 -3.93
CA ASP A 12 25.97 -7.98 -2.95
C ASP A 12 25.92 -6.79 -1.99
N ILE A 13 27.08 -6.31 -1.51
CA ILE A 13 27.17 -5.11 -0.67
C ILE A 13 26.69 -3.88 -1.45
N CYS A 14 27.09 -3.73 -2.70
CA CYS A 14 26.64 -2.62 -3.55
C CYS A 14 25.13 -2.65 -3.82
N LYS A 15 24.53 -3.83 -4.01
CA LYS A 15 23.06 -3.98 -4.13
C LYS A 15 22.35 -3.57 -2.85
N LEU A 16 22.84 -4.02 -1.70
CA LEU A 16 22.26 -3.69 -0.40
C LEU A 16 22.34 -2.17 -0.13
N LEU A 17 23.49 -1.56 -0.41
CA LEU A 17 23.69 -0.13 -0.26
C LEU A 17 22.81 0.68 -1.22
N ARG A 18 22.63 0.24 -2.47
CA ARG A 18 21.74 0.93 -3.40
C ARG A 18 20.28 0.90 -2.95
N ALA A 19 19.80 -0.27 -2.53
CA ALA A 19 18.44 -0.42 -2.00
C ALA A 19 18.19 0.42 -0.74
N THR A 20 19.25 0.69 0.04
CA THR A 20 19.17 1.46 1.29
C THR A 20 19.31 2.97 1.06
N LEU A 21 20.19 3.39 0.15
CA LEU A 21 20.59 4.79 -0.03
C LEU A 21 19.89 5.48 -1.21
N PHE A 22 19.44 4.73 -2.22
CA PHE A 22 18.78 5.26 -3.41
C PHE A 22 17.38 4.66 -3.53
N PRO A 23 16.41 5.14 -2.73
CA PRO A 23 15.06 4.62 -2.72
C PRO A 23 14.26 5.09 -3.95
N GLU A 24 14.86 5.38 -5.10
CA GLU A 24 14.12 5.68 -6.33
C GLU A 24 13.11 4.55 -6.63
N ASP A 25 13.52 3.30 -6.41
CA ASP A 25 12.64 2.14 -6.52
C ASP A 25 11.47 2.19 -5.52
N VAL A 26 11.72 2.64 -4.29
CA VAL A 26 10.68 2.80 -3.26
C VAL A 26 9.77 3.98 -3.58
N ALA A 27 10.31 5.09 -4.06
CA ALA A 27 9.55 6.25 -4.49
C ALA A 27 8.66 5.91 -5.69
N GLN A 28 9.19 5.14 -6.64
CA GLN A 28 8.45 4.64 -7.79
C GLN A 28 7.38 3.61 -7.38
N GLU A 29 7.69 2.72 -6.43
CA GLU A 29 6.72 1.77 -5.85
C GLU A 29 5.58 2.53 -5.15
N ILE A 30 5.91 3.52 -4.32
CA ILE A 30 4.92 4.40 -3.65
C ILE A 30 4.07 5.13 -4.68
N GLN A 31 4.68 5.73 -5.70
CA GLN A 31 3.97 6.46 -6.74
C GLN A 31 3.04 5.52 -7.52
N SER A 32 3.50 4.32 -7.86
CA SER A 32 2.68 3.29 -8.51
C SER A 32 1.47 2.91 -7.64
N LYS A 33 1.66 2.69 -6.34
CA LYS A 33 0.55 2.39 -5.42
C LYS A 33 -0.41 3.58 -5.26
N ALA A 34 0.10 4.81 -5.23
CA ALA A 34 -0.71 6.02 -5.15
C ALA A 34 -1.55 6.23 -6.42
N SER A 35 -0.97 6.06 -7.62
CA SER A 35 -1.71 6.13 -8.88
C SER A 35 -2.80 5.06 -8.97
N LEU A 36 -2.50 3.83 -8.54
CA LEU A 36 -3.50 2.76 -8.50
C LEU A 36 -4.60 3.02 -7.47
N ALA A 37 -4.25 3.59 -6.33
CA ALA A 37 -5.22 4.03 -5.33
C ALA A 37 -6.15 5.12 -5.88
N GLN A 38 -5.60 6.10 -6.61
CA GLN A 38 -6.37 7.17 -7.25
C GLN A 38 -7.40 6.61 -8.24
N LYS A 39 -7.00 5.63 -9.07
CA LYS A 39 -7.93 4.88 -9.93
C LYS A 39 -9.03 4.23 -9.09
N TYR A 40 -8.67 3.53 -8.01
CA TYR A 40 -9.67 2.85 -7.20
C TYR A 40 -10.66 3.82 -6.53
N VAL A 41 -10.22 5.00 -6.10
CA VAL A 41 -11.11 6.04 -5.55
C VAL A 41 -12.23 6.40 -6.52
N THR A 42 -11.96 6.50 -7.83
CA THR A 42 -13.00 6.80 -8.83
C THR A 42 -13.98 5.65 -9.06
N GLU A 43 -13.62 4.45 -8.64
CA GLU A 43 -14.43 3.24 -8.77
C GLU A 43 -15.12 2.84 -7.45
N LEU A 44 -14.92 3.62 -6.38
CA LEU A 44 -15.67 3.48 -5.15
C LEU A 44 -17.09 4.06 -5.32
N PRO A 45 -18.13 3.48 -4.69
CA PRO A 45 -18.06 2.38 -3.72
C PRO A 45 -18.09 0.98 -4.35
N ALA A 46 -18.13 0.85 -5.68
CA ALA A 46 -18.36 -0.43 -6.35
C ALA A 46 -17.31 -1.51 -6.05
N ARG A 47 -16.09 -1.14 -5.64
CA ARG A 47 -15.04 -2.08 -5.23
C ARG A 47 -15.14 -2.56 -3.78
N LEU A 48 -16.09 -2.05 -3.00
CA LEU A 48 -16.24 -2.39 -1.59
C LEU A 48 -17.48 -3.22 -1.33
N GLU A 49 -17.32 -4.22 -0.47
CA GLU A 49 -18.39 -4.98 0.15
C GLU A 49 -18.19 -4.91 1.66
N ARG A 50 -19.23 -4.56 2.43
CA ARG A 50 -19.16 -4.55 3.89
C ARG A 50 -19.44 -5.95 4.42
N LEU A 51 -18.49 -6.52 5.17
CA LEU A 51 -18.64 -7.85 5.78
C LEU A 51 -19.15 -7.76 7.22
N SER A 52 -18.63 -6.80 7.99
CA SER A 52 -19.01 -6.53 9.39
C SER A 52 -18.79 -5.04 9.70
N PRO A 53 -19.15 -4.55 10.91
CA PRO A 53 -18.92 -3.15 11.28
C PRO A 53 -17.47 -2.67 11.14
N ASP A 54 -16.52 -3.57 11.37
CA ASP A 54 -15.08 -3.38 11.40
C ASP A 54 -14.34 -4.04 10.22
N ARG A 55 -15.05 -4.73 9.30
CA ARG A 55 -14.43 -5.44 8.18
C ARG A 55 -15.09 -5.13 6.84
N LEU A 56 -14.23 -4.88 5.85
CA LEU A 56 -14.58 -4.66 4.47
C LEU A 56 -13.91 -5.72 3.60
N ARG A 57 -14.53 -6.09 2.48
CA ARG A 57 -13.88 -6.77 1.37
C ARG A 57 -13.64 -5.76 0.26
N PHE A 58 -12.40 -5.67 -0.19
CA PHE A 58 -11.95 -4.81 -1.26
C PHE A 58 -11.64 -5.64 -2.50
N ARG A 59 -12.29 -5.35 -3.62
CA ARG A 59 -12.01 -5.97 -4.92
C ARG A 59 -10.90 -5.20 -5.65
N GLY A 60 -9.68 -5.71 -5.54
CA GLY A 60 -8.54 -5.27 -6.34
C GLY A 60 -8.58 -5.86 -7.75
N ASP A 61 -7.60 -5.51 -8.58
CA ASP A 61 -7.54 -6.00 -9.96
C ASP A 61 -7.15 -7.49 -10.07
N HIS A 62 -6.54 -8.05 -9.01
CA HIS A 62 -6.06 -9.44 -8.97
C HIS A 62 -6.78 -10.33 -7.95
N GLY A 63 -7.88 -9.85 -7.34
CA GLY A 63 -8.61 -10.61 -6.34
C GLY A 63 -9.33 -9.73 -5.32
N ALA A 64 -9.99 -10.37 -4.37
CA ALA A 64 -10.66 -9.71 -3.27
C ALA A 64 -9.87 -9.92 -1.97
N TYR A 65 -9.69 -8.84 -1.22
CA TYR A 65 -8.90 -8.83 0.01
C TYR A 65 -9.73 -8.27 1.16
N GLU A 66 -9.57 -8.82 2.35
CA GLU A 66 -10.22 -8.28 3.54
C GLU A 66 -9.43 -7.10 4.08
N ILE A 67 -10.15 -6.09 4.56
CA ILE A 67 -9.59 -4.93 5.24
C ILE A 67 -10.27 -4.83 6.60
N SER A 68 -9.48 -4.94 7.65
CA SER A 68 -9.91 -4.70 9.03
C SER A 68 -9.70 -3.24 9.39
N GLN A 69 -10.71 -2.61 9.99
CA GLN A 69 -10.65 -1.26 10.50
C GLN A 69 -10.18 -1.28 11.96
N GLN A 70 -9.13 -0.53 12.26
CA GLN A 70 -8.55 -0.40 13.60
C GLN A 70 -8.68 1.06 14.06
N PRO A 71 -9.83 1.44 14.65
CA PRO A 71 -10.06 2.81 15.09
C PRO A 71 -9.03 3.24 16.16
N GLY A 72 -8.61 4.50 16.08
CA GLY A 72 -7.65 5.09 17.04
C GLY A 72 -6.17 4.90 16.69
N LEU A 73 -5.84 4.21 15.59
CA LEU A 73 -4.46 4.09 15.08
C LEU A 73 -4.18 5.12 13.98
N LEU A 74 -2.92 5.53 13.85
CA LEU A 74 -2.44 6.38 12.75
C LEU A 74 -2.67 5.72 11.38
N GLN A 75 -2.61 4.40 11.32
CA GLN A 75 -2.99 3.60 10.15
C GLN A 75 -4.23 2.77 10.51
N PRO A 76 -5.44 3.30 10.27
CA PRO A 76 -6.68 2.69 10.74
C PRO A 76 -7.14 1.50 9.89
N PHE A 77 -6.35 1.04 8.92
CA PHE A 77 -6.71 -0.04 8.01
C PHE A 77 -5.59 -1.07 7.90
N CYS A 78 -5.93 -2.35 8.01
CA CYS A 78 -5.03 -3.47 7.80
C CYS A 78 -5.59 -4.37 6.68
N CYS A 79 -4.81 -4.63 5.62
CA CYS A 79 -5.28 -5.37 4.44
C CYS A 79 -4.68 -6.77 4.36
N SER A 80 -5.46 -7.75 3.92
CA SER A 80 -5.00 -9.13 3.73
C SER A 80 -4.25 -9.36 2.42
N CYS A 81 -3.88 -8.31 1.67
CA CYS A 81 -3.18 -8.48 0.40
C CYS A 81 -1.68 -8.74 0.59
N PRO A 82 -1.02 -9.47 -0.32
CA PRO A 82 0.42 -9.79 -0.19
C PRO A 82 1.32 -8.56 -0.03
N PHE A 83 1.01 -7.47 -0.73
CA PHE A 83 1.77 -6.21 -0.64
C PHE A 83 1.72 -5.59 0.76
N TRP A 84 0.56 -5.67 1.43
CA TRP A 84 0.44 -5.16 2.79
C TRP A 84 1.35 -5.92 3.76
N PHE A 85 1.40 -7.25 3.66
CA PHE A 85 2.30 -8.04 4.52
C PHE A 85 3.79 -7.71 4.32
N GLN A 86 4.18 -7.32 3.10
CA GLN A 86 5.57 -6.99 2.78
C GLN A 86 5.95 -5.55 3.14
N ARG A 87 5.04 -4.60 2.92
CA ARG A 87 5.37 -3.16 2.95
C ARG A 87 4.55 -2.37 3.97
N GLN A 88 3.56 -2.98 4.63
CA GLN A 88 2.56 -2.31 5.49
C GLN A 88 1.88 -1.13 4.77
N THR A 89 1.80 -1.20 3.44
CA THR A 89 1.12 -0.23 2.59
C THR A 89 0.65 -0.91 1.30
N CYS A 90 -0.52 -0.53 0.80
CA CYS A 90 -1.03 -1.03 -0.48
C CYS A 90 -2.01 -0.03 -1.09
N SER A 91 -2.27 -0.16 -2.38
CA SER A 91 -3.24 0.69 -3.08
C SER A 91 -4.66 0.60 -2.51
N HIS A 92 -5.05 -0.51 -1.89
CA HIS A 92 -6.38 -0.68 -1.29
C HIS A 92 -6.57 0.19 -0.05
N THR A 93 -5.64 0.15 0.90
CA THR A 93 -5.70 0.96 2.12
C THR A 93 -5.47 2.44 1.80
N LEU A 94 -4.60 2.75 0.84
CA LEU A 94 -4.42 4.11 0.32
C LEU A 94 -5.70 4.66 -0.30
N ALA A 95 -6.42 3.87 -1.11
CA ALA A 95 -7.68 4.31 -1.71
C ALA A 95 -8.73 4.64 -0.64
N LEU A 96 -8.84 3.82 0.41
CA LEU A 96 -9.71 4.10 1.54
C LEU A 96 -9.32 5.39 2.24
N LEU A 97 -8.04 5.58 2.57
CA LEU A 97 -7.54 6.81 3.21
C LEU A 97 -7.84 8.06 2.37
N MET A 98 -7.53 8.02 1.06
CA MET A 98 -7.82 9.11 0.11
C MET A 98 -9.32 9.43 0.05
N SER A 99 -10.17 8.40 -0.01
CA SER A 99 -11.63 8.58 -0.02
C SER A 99 -12.17 9.16 1.28
N THR A 100 -11.66 8.72 2.43
CA THR A 100 -12.06 9.27 3.74
C THR A 100 -11.65 10.72 3.89
N ALA A 101 -10.45 11.11 3.43
CA ALA A 101 -10.01 12.50 3.44
C ALA A 101 -10.90 13.39 2.56
N THR A 102 -11.44 12.85 1.47
CA THR A 102 -12.38 13.58 0.58
C THR A 102 -13.76 13.73 1.24
N MET A 103 -14.20 12.75 2.05
CA MET A 103 -15.47 12.84 2.77
C MET A 103 -15.43 13.85 3.92
N THR A 104 -14.29 14.01 4.62
CA THR A 104 -14.17 14.98 5.72
C THR A 104 -14.29 16.44 5.25
N VAL A 105 -13.86 16.72 4.01
CA VAL A 105 -13.97 18.07 3.40
C VAL A 105 -15.43 18.42 3.08
N ASN A 106 -16.24 17.44 2.70
CA ASN A 106 -17.66 17.66 2.36
C ASN A 106 -18.58 17.69 3.59
N SER A 107 -18.15 17.17 4.74
CA SER A 107 -18.92 17.21 6.00
C SER A 107 -18.74 18.51 6.81
N GLN A 108 -17.98 19.49 6.32
CA GLN A 108 -17.86 20.82 6.92
C GLN A 108 -18.71 21.90 6.21
N GLN A 109 -19.64 21.50 5.33
CA GLN A 109 -20.51 22.42 4.59
C GLN A 109 -22.02 22.25 4.86
N TYR A 110 -22.41 21.58 5.95
CA TYR A 110 -23.80 21.53 6.42
C TYR A 110 -23.89 21.78 7.93
#